data_AF-A0A3G3IQA4-F1
#
_entry.id   AF-A0A3G3IQA4-F1
#
_cell.length_a   1.000
_cell.length_b   1.000
_cell.length_c   1.000
_cell.angle_alpha   90.00
_cell.angle_beta   90.00
_cell.angle_gamma   90.00
#
_symmetry.space_group_name_H-M   'P 1'
#
loop_
_entity.id
_entity.type
_entity.pdbx_description
1 polymer ?
#
loop_
_entity_poly.entity_id
_entity_poly.type
_entity_poly.pdbx_seq_one_letter_code
_entity_poly.pdbx_strand_id
1 'polypeptide(L)'
;FLAIHYTANINLAFSSIIHITRDVPYGWVMQNSHAIGASLFFMCIYTHIARGLYYGSYLNKEVWLSGTTLLIILMATAFFGYVLPWGQMSF
;
A
#
# COMPACT_ATOMS: atom_id res chain seq x y z
N PHE A 1 9.03 -3.57 -9.20
CA PHE A 1 8.90 -4.79 -10.02
C PHE A 1 7.53 -4.89 -10.66
N LEU A 2 6.44 -4.95 -9.88
CA LEU A 2 5.06 -5.01 -10.41
C LEU A 2 4.76 -3.92 -11.46
N ALA A 3 5.19 -2.69 -11.20
CA ALA A 3 5.03 -1.56 -12.11
C ALA A 3 5.67 -1.74 -13.51
N ILE A 4 6.67 -2.62 -13.67
CA ILE A 4 7.32 -2.89 -14.96
C ILE A 4 6.40 -3.71 -15.88
N HIS A 5 5.50 -4.50 -15.28
CA HIS A 5 4.58 -5.39 -16.00
C HIS A 5 3.13 -4.87 -16.01
N TYR A 6 2.83 -3.84 -15.22
CA TYR A 6 1.50 -3.24 -15.13
C TYR A 6 1.25 -2.26 -16.28
N THR A 7 0.01 -2.24 -16.79
CA THR A 7 -0.41 -1.29 -17.83
C THR A 7 -1.56 -0.42 -17.33
N ALA A 8 -1.33 0.90 -17.22
CA ALA A 8 -2.30 1.89 -16.76
C ALA A 8 -3.29 2.29 -17.88
N ASN A 9 -4.12 1.35 -18.32
CA ASN A 9 -5.20 1.58 -19.29
C ASN A 9 -6.45 0.84 -18.82
N ILE A 10 -7.63 1.48 -18.85
CA ILE A 10 -8.88 0.89 -18.32
C ILE A 10 -9.24 -0.47 -18.93
N ASN A 11 -8.86 -0.71 -20.20
CA ASN A 11 -9.14 -1.97 -20.89
C ASN A 11 -8.09 -3.06 -20.60
N LEU A 12 -6.90 -2.68 -20.08
CA LEU A 12 -5.75 -3.57 -19.89
C LEU A 12 -5.30 -3.68 -18.43
N ALA A 13 -5.77 -2.83 -17.53
CA ALA A 13 -5.32 -2.79 -16.13
C ALA A 13 -5.53 -4.15 -15.46
N PHE A 14 -6.76 -4.66 -15.50
CA PHE A 14 -7.11 -5.96 -14.91
C PHE A 14 -6.35 -7.12 -15.58
N SER A 15 -6.29 -7.16 -16.92
CA SER A 15 -5.58 -8.23 -17.64
C SER A 15 -4.07 -8.19 -17.40
N SER A 16 -3.47 -7.02 -17.18
CA SER A 16 -2.05 -6.89 -16.83
C SER A 16 -1.74 -7.46 -15.43
N ILE A 17 -2.65 -7.36 -14.46
CA ILE A 17 -2.53 -8.03 -13.16
C ILE A 17 -2.62 -9.56 -13.31
N ILE A 18 -3.51 -10.05 -14.19
CA ILE A 18 -3.59 -11.48 -14.51
C ILE A 18 -2.27 -11.96 -15.12
N HIS A 19 -1.72 -11.23 -16.10
CA HIS A 19 -0.43 -11.53 -16.70
C HIS A 19 0.70 -11.56 -15.65
N ILE A 20 0.75 -10.58 -14.74
CA ILE A 20 1.71 -10.57 -13.63
C ILE A 20 1.59 -11.85 -12.79
N THR A 21 0.38 -12.23 -12.41
CA THR A 21 0.18 -13.35 -11.49
C THR A 21 0.38 -14.72 -12.14
N ARG A 22 0.15 -14.85 -13.45
CA ARG A 22 0.18 -16.15 -14.14
C ARG A 22 1.40 -16.39 -15.01
N ASP A 23 1.93 -15.35 -15.64
CA ASP A 23 2.88 -15.50 -16.74
C ASP A 23 4.28 -14.94 -16.39
N VAL A 24 4.38 -14.04 -15.40
CA VAL A 24 5.67 -13.53 -14.91
C VAL A 24 6.26 -14.49 -13.87
N PRO A 25 7.53 -14.93 -14.01
CA PRO A 25 8.20 -15.76 -13.00
C PRO A 25 8.14 -15.13 -11.61
N TYR A 26 7.64 -15.90 -10.62
CA TYR A 26 7.39 -15.44 -9.25
C TYR A 26 6.42 -14.24 -9.11
N GLY A 27 5.72 -13.85 -10.18
CA GLY A 27 4.84 -12.69 -10.18
C GLY A 27 3.68 -12.82 -9.22
N TRP A 28 3.13 -14.03 -9.04
CA TRP A 28 2.16 -14.32 -7.98
C TRP A 28 2.72 -14.01 -6.58
N VAL A 29 3.94 -14.45 -6.28
CA VAL A 29 4.57 -14.21 -4.97
C VAL A 29 4.76 -12.71 -4.76
N MET A 30 5.23 -12.00 -5.78
CA MET A 30 5.47 -10.55 -5.71
C MET A 30 4.16 -9.75 -5.56
N GLN A 31 3.09 -10.15 -6.24
CA GLN A 31 1.80 -9.48 -6.12
C GLN A 31 1.20 -9.69 -4.72
N ASN A 32 1.22 -10.93 -4.22
CA ASN A 32 0.70 -11.23 -2.88
C ASN A 32 1.53 -10.58 -1.77
N SER A 33 2.87 -10.61 -1.88
CA SER A 33 3.72 -9.96 -0.88
C SER A 33 3.52 -8.45 -0.85
N HIS A 34 3.30 -7.80 -2.00
CA HIS A 34 2.97 -6.38 -2.06
C HIS A 34 1.61 -6.08 -1.41
N ALA A 35 0.58 -6.86 -1.72
CA ALA A 35 -0.76 -6.68 -1.15
C ALA A 35 -0.78 -6.92 0.37
N ILE A 36 -0.20 -8.03 0.84
CA ILE A 36 -0.09 -8.34 2.27
C ILE A 36 0.82 -7.32 2.97
N GLY A 37 1.88 -6.89 2.30
CA GLY A 37 2.81 -5.87 2.78
C GLY A 37 2.12 -4.55 3.09
N ALA A 38 1.12 -4.15 2.30
CA ALA A 38 0.32 -2.96 2.58
C ALA A 38 -0.43 -3.08 3.93
N SER A 39 -1.08 -4.22 4.18
CA SER A 39 -1.76 -4.47 5.48
C SER A 39 -0.80 -4.52 6.66
N LEU A 40 0.37 -5.15 6.49
CA LEU A 40 1.42 -5.17 7.50
C LEU A 40 1.94 -3.75 7.80
N PHE A 41 2.05 -2.89 6.80
CA PHE A 41 2.45 -1.49 7.00
C PHE A 41 1.47 -0.76 7.92
N PHE A 42 0.16 -0.91 7.70
CA PHE A 42 -0.85 -0.33 8.58
C PHE A 42 -0.79 -0.89 10.00
N MET A 43 -0.56 -2.20 10.16
CA MET A 43 -0.36 -2.80 11.47
C MET A 43 0.86 -2.18 12.20
N CYS A 44 1.99 -2.00 11.51
CA CYS A 44 3.17 -1.34 12.04
C CYS A 44 2.90 0.12 12.42
N ILE A 45 2.13 0.86 11.63
CA ILE A 45 1.82 2.25 11.91
C ILE A 45 0.86 2.40 13.08
N TYR A 46 -0.17 1.57 13.19
CA TYR A 46 -1.07 1.63 14.34
C TYR A 46 -0.36 1.25 15.64
N THR A 47 0.52 0.24 15.62
CA THR A 47 1.35 -0.09 16.79
C THR A 47 2.35 1.03 17.11
N HIS A 48 2.93 1.69 16.10
CA HIS A 48 3.80 2.84 16.28
C HIS A 48 3.08 4.03 16.93
N ILE A 49 1.87 4.36 16.47
CA ILE A 49 1.02 5.42 17.04
C ILE A 49 0.63 5.06 18.47
N ALA A 50 0.16 3.84 18.72
CA ALA A 50 -0.22 3.38 20.07
C ALA A 50 0.95 3.50 21.06
N ARG A 51 2.16 3.10 20.64
CA ARG A 51 3.39 3.31 21.42
C ARG A 51 3.63 4.79 21.70
N GLY A 52 3.49 5.64 20.68
CA GLY A 52 3.69 7.08 20.80
C GLY A 52 2.72 7.75 21.78
N LEU A 53 1.46 7.28 21.81
CA LEU A 53 0.47 7.72 22.80
C LEU A 53 0.81 7.21 24.20
N TYR A 54 1.13 5.92 24.34
CA TYR A 54 1.41 5.28 25.63
C TYR A 54 2.61 5.92 26.36
N TYR A 55 3.68 6.24 25.62
CA TYR A 55 4.90 6.83 26.20
C TYR A 55 4.97 8.37 26.09
N GLY A 56 3.88 9.04 25.69
CA GLY A 56 3.87 10.50 25.57
C GLY A 56 4.80 11.07 24.48
N SER A 57 5.18 10.27 23.49
CA SER A 57 6.09 10.72 22.41
C SER A 57 5.50 11.84 21.55
N TYR A 58 4.17 12.01 21.56
CA TYR A 58 3.48 13.13 20.90
C TYR A 58 3.85 14.51 21.48
N LEU A 59 4.48 14.57 22.66
CA LEU A 59 4.99 15.82 23.23
C LEU A 59 6.12 16.44 22.39
N ASN A 60 6.83 15.62 21.61
CA ASN A 60 7.73 16.13 20.57
C ASN A 60 6.92 16.52 19.32
N LYS A 61 6.38 17.73 19.34
CA LYS A 61 5.36 18.20 18.39
C LYS A 61 5.79 18.17 16.92
N GLU A 62 7.02 18.57 16.61
CA GLU A 62 7.53 18.57 15.23
C GLU A 62 7.62 17.15 14.65
N VAL A 63 8.10 16.19 15.46
CA VAL A 63 8.16 14.78 15.07
C VAL A 63 6.76 14.17 14.98
N TRP A 64 5.86 14.53 15.90
CA TRP A 64 4.48 14.05 15.85
C TRP A 64 3.71 14.57 14.64
N LEU A 65 3.89 15.84 14.29
CA LEU A 65 3.25 16.45 13.12
C LEU A 65 3.75 15.81 11.83
N SER A 66 5.08 15.65 11.68
CA SER A 66 5.65 14.94 10.52
C SER A 66 5.20 13.48 10.44
N GLY A 67 5.10 12.77 11.58
CA GLY A 67 4.52 11.42 11.64
C GLY A 67 3.05 11.37 11.22
N THR A 68 2.25 12.38 11.58
CA THR A 68 0.85 12.50 11.14
C THR A 68 0.76 12.76 9.63
N THR A 69 1.65 13.60 9.07
CA THR A 69 1.74 13.79 7.62
C THR A 69 2.12 12.49 6.89
N LEU A 70 3.07 11.72 7.43
CA LEU A 70 3.45 10.41 6.88
C LEU A 70 2.26 9.43 6.87
N LEU A 71 1.44 9.42 7.93
CA LEU A 71 0.22 8.62 7.97
C LEU A 71 -0.75 9.00 6.84
N ILE A 72 -0.98 10.30 6.61
CA ILE A 72 -1.89 10.77 5.55
C ILE A 72 -1.36 10.35 4.16
N ILE A 73 -0.07 10.50 3.91
CA ILE A 73 0.56 10.10 2.63
C ILE A 73 0.46 8.58 2.43
N LEU A 74 0.68 7.79 3.49
CA LEU A 74 0.52 6.34 3.44
C LEU A 74 -0.93 5.95 3.08
N MET A 75 -1.92 6.59 3.73
CA MET A 75 -3.33 6.34 3.45
C MET A 75 -3.68 6.65 1.99
N ALA A 76 -3.25 7.81 1.48
CA ALA A 76 -3.45 8.18 0.09
C ALA A 76 -2.77 7.17 -0.86
N THR A 77 -1.53 6.78 -0.56
CA THR A 77 -0.76 5.84 -1.37
C THR A 77 -1.43 4.47 -1.43
N ALA A 78 -1.89 3.94 -0.29
CA ALA A 78 -2.59 2.66 -0.24
C ALA A 78 -3.95 2.72 -0.95
N PHE A 79 -4.69 3.82 -0.80
CA PHE A 79 -5.95 4.05 -1.49
C PHE A 79 -5.76 4.02 -3.01
N PHE A 80 -4.85 4.83 -3.56
CA PHE A 80 -4.59 4.82 -5.00
C PHE A 80 -4.03 3.49 -5.48
N GLY A 81 -3.21 2.81 -4.68
CA GLY A 81 -2.71 1.46 -4.98
C GLY A 81 -3.84 0.43 -5.12
N TYR A 82 -4.90 0.54 -4.32
CA TYR A 82 -6.07 -0.35 -4.37
C TYR A 82 -6.94 -0.17 -5.63
N VAL A 83 -6.90 1.02 -6.24
CA VAL A 83 -7.63 1.33 -7.47
C VAL A 83 -6.97 0.69 -8.70
N LEU A 84 -5.64 0.53 -8.71
CA LEU A 84 -4.87 0.07 -9.87
C LEU A 84 -5.32 -1.26 -10.49
N PRO A 85 -5.69 -2.31 -9.73
CA PRO A 85 -6.12 -3.58 -10.33
C PRO A 85 -7.41 -3.49 -11.15
N TRP A 86 -8.21 -2.42 -10.98
CA TRP A 86 -9.44 -2.18 -11.72
C TRP A 86 -10.48 -3.33 -11.61
N GLY A 87 -10.54 -3.97 -10.43
CA GLY A 87 -11.60 -4.92 -10.09
C GLY A 87 -12.89 -4.24 -9.63
N GLN A 88 -13.96 -5.00 -9.37
CA GLN A 88 -15.26 -4.45 -8.97
C GLN A 88 -15.21 -3.61 -7.68
N MET A 89 -14.39 -4.01 -6.70
CA MET A 89 -14.21 -3.24 -5.47
C MET A 89 -13.25 -2.06 -5.64
N SER A 90 -12.43 -2.08 -6.70
CA SER A 90 -11.47 -1.01 -7.01
C SER A 90 -12.11 0.16 -7.76
N PHE A 91 -13.25 -0.07 -8.42
CA PHE A 91 -13.96 0.89 -9.27
C PHE A 91 -14.90 1.79 -8.46
#